data_AF-A0A7C2IBF6-F1
#
_entry.id   AF-A0A7C2IBF6-F1
#
_cell.length_a   1.000
_cell.length_b   1.000
_cell.length_c   1.000
_cell.angle_alpha   90.00
_cell.angle_beta   90.00
_cell.angle_gamma   90.00
#
_symmetry.space_group_name_H-M   'P 1'
#
loop_
_entity.id
_entity.type
_entity.pdbx_description
1 polymer ?
#
loop_
_entity_poly.entity_id
_entity_poly.type
_entity_poly.pdbx_seq_one_letter_code
_entity_poly.pdbx_strand_id
1 'polypeptide(L)'
;MNILSVRSSKLYLFLSVITAGLAAFTLMAYLHGIKARVAESGKLVRLVVAAQDLEAGEVLNPSSLACVDFPDRYLLPGTFTDPAPAIGATLKHAVGAGEPLLESALVPA
;
A
#
# COMPACT_ATOMS: atom_id res chain seq x y z
N MET A 1 -14.66 50.32 36.05
CA MET A 1 -14.38 49.75 34.71
C MET A 1 -13.10 48.92 34.80
N ASN A 2 -13.19 47.59 34.69
CA ASN A 2 -12.18 46.65 35.19
C ASN A 2 -10.94 46.54 34.26
N ILE A 3 -9.95 47.44 34.42
CA ILE A 3 -8.67 47.43 33.68
C ILE A 3 -7.84 46.14 33.86
N LEU A 4 -8.17 45.33 34.88
CA LEU A 4 -7.53 44.03 35.15
C LEU A 4 -7.96 42.92 34.18
N SER A 5 -9.16 42.98 33.56
CA SER A 5 -9.62 41.93 32.64
C SER A 5 -8.95 42.01 31.26
N VAL A 6 -8.53 43.21 30.83
CA VAL A 6 -7.88 43.44 29.53
C VAL A 6 -6.49 42.81 29.47
N ARG A 7 -5.73 42.84 30.57
CA ARG A 7 -4.41 42.16 30.66
C ARG A 7 -4.57 40.65 30.62
N SER A 8 -5.52 40.10 31.37
CA SER A 8 -5.80 38.66 31.38
C SER A 8 -6.34 38.16 30.04
N SER A 9 -7.18 38.95 29.36
CA SER A 9 -7.70 38.62 28.02
C SER A 9 -6.60 38.53 26.96
N LYS A 10 -5.63 39.46 26.97
CA LYS A 10 -4.45 39.38 26.11
C LYS A 10 -3.56 38.18 26.42
N LEU A 11 -3.46 37.79 27.69
CA LEU A 11 -2.72 36.59 28.11
C LEU A 11 -3.40 35.31 27.61
N TYR A 12 -4.72 35.20 27.73
CA TYR A 12 -5.47 34.06 27.18
C TYR A 12 -5.38 33.98 25.65
N LEU A 13 -5.44 35.13 24.97
CA LEU A 13 -5.23 35.19 23.52
C LEU A 13 -3.83 34.71 23.14
N PHE A 14 -2.79 35.17 23.85
CA PHE A 14 -1.42 34.77 23.58
C PHE A 14 -1.20 33.27 23.85
N LEU A 15 -1.75 32.76 24.95
CA LEU A 15 -1.69 31.35 25.30
C LEU A 15 -2.43 30.47 24.28
N SER A 16 -3.60 30.92 23.79
CA SER A 16 -4.35 30.18 22.78
C SER A 16 -3.61 30.13 21.45
N VAL A 17 -2.97 31.23 21.03
CA VAL A 17 -2.16 31.29 19.82
C VAL A 17 -0.94 30.39 19.92
N ILE A 18 -0.23 30.39 21.06
CA ILE A 18 0.91 29.49 21.28
C ILE A 18 0.47 28.03 21.22
N THR A 19 -0.61 27.69 21.91
CA THR A 19 -1.12 26.31 21.98
C THR A 19 -1.59 25.85 20.60
N ALA A 20 -2.30 26.70 19.85
CA ALA A 20 -2.72 26.41 18.49
C ALA A 20 -1.53 26.25 17.54
N GLY A 21 -0.50 27.10 17.66
CA GLY A 21 0.73 26.99 16.89
C GLY A 21 1.48 25.68 17.17
N LEU A 22 1.58 25.28 18.44
CA LEU A 22 2.20 24.02 18.83
C LEU A 22 1.40 22.81 18.35
N ALA A 23 0.06 22.85 18.45
CA ALA A 23 -0.83 21.82 17.94
C ALA A 23 -0.70 21.68 16.41
N ALA A 24 -0.67 22.80 15.68
CA ALA A 24 -0.49 22.79 14.22
C ALA A 24 0.89 22.23 13.83
N PHE A 25 1.95 22.62 14.54
CA PHE A 25 3.30 22.14 14.30
C PHE A 25 3.44 20.63 14.55
N THR A 26 2.92 20.15 15.68
CA THR A 26 2.95 18.72 16.02
C THR A 26 2.15 17.88 15.03
N LEU A 27 0.97 18.35 14.62
CA LEU A 27 0.17 17.68 13.57
C LEU A 27 0.92 17.65 12.23
N MET A 28 1.54 18.76 11.83
CA MET A 28 2.31 18.84 10.60
C MET A 28 3.51 17.88 10.62
N ALA A 29 4.26 17.84 11.72
CA ALA A 29 5.39 16.92 11.89
C ALA A 29 4.95 15.46 11.84
N TYR A 30 3.83 15.12 12.50
CA TYR A 30 3.26 13.78 12.49
C TYR A 30 2.83 13.34 11.08
N LEU A 31 2.09 14.19 10.37
CA LEU A 31 1.65 13.91 9.00
C LEU A 31 2.83 13.77 8.04
N HIS A 32 3.89 14.56 8.21
CA HIS A 32 5.10 14.45 7.40
C HIS A 32 5.81 13.10 7.64
N GLY A 33 5.91 12.68 8.90
CA GLY A 33 6.48 11.39 9.27
C GLY A 33 5.72 10.22 8.63
N ILE A 34 4.38 10.23 8.68
CA ILE A 34 3.57 9.19 8.03
C ILE A 34 3.80 9.17 6.51
N LYS A 35 3.79 10.34 5.86
CA LYS A 35 4.02 10.42 4.41
C LYS A 35 5.40 9.90 4.01
N ALA A 36 6.43 10.20 4.80
CA ALA A 36 7.77 9.67 4.57
C ALA A 36 7.81 8.14 4.67
N ARG A 37 7.11 7.55 5.66
CA ARG A 37 6.99 6.08 5.79
C ARG A 37 6.24 5.43 4.62
N VAL A 38 5.17 6.06 4.13
CA VAL A 38 4.43 5.57 2.97
C VAL A 38 5.28 5.67 1.70
N ALA A 39 6.04 6.75 1.52
CA ALA A 39 6.98 6.89 0.40
C ALA A 39 8.12 5.86 0.47
N GLU A 40 8.64 5.58 1.67
CA GLU A 40 9.61 4.49 1.87
C GLU A 40 9.01 3.12 1.53
N SER A 41 7.68 2.96 1.64
CA SER A 41 7.00 1.68 1.47
C SER A 41 6.98 1.17 0.03
N GLY A 42 7.43 1.95 -0.95
CA GLY A 42 7.38 1.63 -2.38
C GLY A 42 6.05 2.05 -3.02
N LYS A 43 6.00 2.12 -4.35
CA LYS A 43 4.77 2.40 -5.07
C LYS A 43 3.93 1.12 -5.08
N LEU A 44 2.64 1.23 -4.73
CA LEU A 44 1.72 0.11 -4.88
C LEU A 44 1.49 -0.18 -6.36
N VAL A 45 1.68 -1.43 -6.73
CA VAL A 45 1.44 -1.99 -8.07
C VAL A 45 0.52 -3.19 -7.94
N ARG A 46 -0.20 -3.48 -9.02
CA ARG A 46 -1.07 -4.64 -9.08
C ARG A 46 -0.22 -5.89 -9.29
N LEU A 47 -0.26 -6.82 -8.34
CA LEU A 47 0.40 -8.12 -8.41
C LEU A 47 -0.64 -9.21 -8.68
N VAL A 48 -0.36 -10.07 -9.65
CA VAL A 48 -1.19 -11.23 -9.94
C VAL A 48 -0.82 -12.37 -8.99
N VAL A 49 -1.83 -12.92 -8.34
CA VAL A 49 -1.71 -14.05 -7.41
C VAL A 49 -2.71 -15.14 -7.78
N ALA A 50 -2.49 -16.36 -7.31
CA ALA A 50 -3.48 -17.43 -7.44
C ALA A 50 -4.72 -17.11 -6.57
N ALA A 51 -5.91 -17.19 -7.14
CA ALA A 51 -7.17 -16.93 -6.43
C ALA A 51 -7.59 -18.10 -5.52
N GLN A 52 -7.09 -19.30 -5.82
CA GLN A 52 -7.34 -20.56 -5.14
C GLN A 52 -6.09 -21.44 -5.28
N ASP A 53 -6.06 -22.60 -4.63
CA ASP A 53 -5.01 -23.59 -4.88
C ASP A 53 -5.14 -24.09 -6.33
N LEU A 54 -4.03 -24.07 -7.05
CA LEU A 54 -3.93 -24.47 -8.45
C LEU A 54 -3.00 -25.68 -8.57
N GLU A 55 -3.38 -26.63 -9.40
CA GLU A 55 -2.62 -27.87 -9.57
C GLU A 55 -1.65 -27.80 -10.76
N ALA A 56 -0.61 -28.63 -10.73
CA ALA A 56 0.29 -28.78 -11.86
C ALA A 56 -0.46 -29.35 -13.07
N GLY A 57 -0.24 -28.77 -14.25
CA GLY A 57 -0.93 -29.14 -15.48
C GLY A 57 -2.28 -28.45 -15.68
N GLU A 58 -2.74 -27.64 -14.74
CA GLU A 58 -3.96 -26.84 -14.88
C GLU A 58 -3.75 -25.69 -15.87
N VAL A 59 -4.78 -25.40 -16.67
CA VAL A 59 -4.79 -24.26 -17.60
C VAL A 59 -5.43 -23.06 -16.91
N LEU A 60 -4.68 -21.96 -16.85
CA LEU A 60 -5.10 -20.75 -16.16
C LEU A 60 -6.28 -20.09 -16.87
N ASN A 61 -7.31 -19.78 -16.10
CA ASN A 61 -8.47 -19.02 -16.55
C ASN A 61 -8.63 -17.75 -15.68
N PRO A 62 -9.50 -16.79 -16.06
CA PRO A 62 -9.65 -15.56 -15.30
C PRO A 62 -10.10 -15.74 -13.85
N SER A 63 -10.81 -16.83 -13.53
CA SER A 63 -11.20 -17.16 -12.15
C SER A 63 -10.07 -17.79 -11.32
N SER A 64 -9.03 -18.35 -11.96
CA SER A 64 -7.85 -18.91 -11.27
C SER A 64 -6.95 -17.82 -10.69
N LEU A 65 -7.07 -16.57 -11.18
CA LEU A 65 -6.16 -15.46 -10.86
C LEU A 65 -6.88 -14.33 -10.14
N ALA A 66 -6.21 -13.74 -9.17
CA ALA A 66 -6.62 -12.53 -8.47
C ALA A 66 -5.53 -11.46 -8.58
N CYS A 67 -5.91 -10.23 -8.26
CA CYS A 67 -5.01 -9.08 -8.29
C CYS A 67 -5.02 -8.39 -6.93
N VAL A 68 -3.85 -8.19 -6.35
CA VAL A 68 -3.68 -7.52 -5.05
C VAL A 68 -2.75 -6.33 -5.19
N ASP A 69 -2.96 -5.29 -4.37
CA ASP A 69 -2.04 -4.16 -4.30
C ASP A 69 -0.80 -4.58 -3.49
N PHE A 70 0.36 -4.51 -4.13
CA PHE A 70 1.63 -4.96 -3.57
C PHE A 70 2.73 -3.92 -3.80
N PRO A 71 3.67 -3.71 -2.86
CA PRO A 71 4.73 -2.75 -3.08
C PRO A 71 5.74 -3.21 -4.13
N ASP A 72 6.02 -2.36 -5.12
CA ASP A 72 6.93 -2.63 -6.24
C ASP A 72 8.33 -3.08 -5.81
N ARG A 73 8.86 -2.51 -4.72
CA ARG A 73 10.18 -2.84 -4.16
C ARG A 73 10.36 -4.30 -3.73
N TYR A 74 9.26 -5.05 -3.55
CA TYR A 74 9.28 -6.45 -3.15
C TYR A 74 8.90 -7.41 -4.27
N LEU A 75 8.65 -6.90 -5.49
CA LEU A 75 8.33 -7.76 -6.62
C LEU A 75 9.48 -8.71 -6.93
N LEU A 76 9.13 -9.98 -7.11
CA LEU A 76 10.07 -10.97 -7.57
C LEU A 76 10.24 -10.82 -9.10
N PRO A 77 11.43 -11.08 -9.66
CA PRO A 77 11.61 -11.10 -11.10
C PRO A 77 10.63 -12.10 -11.76
N GLY A 78 9.98 -11.68 -12.84
CA GLY A 78 9.02 -12.53 -13.58
C GLY A 78 7.65 -12.66 -12.91
N THR A 79 7.30 -11.83 -11.93
CA THR A 79 5.90 -11.73 -11.46
C THR A 79 5.03 -11.00 -12.47
N PHE A 80 3.81 -11.48 -12.65
CA PHE A 80 2.82 -10.81 -13.48
C PHE A 80 2.17 -9.63 -12.75
N THR A 81 2.00 -8.51 -13.47
CA THR A 81 1.23 -7.33 -13.01
C THR A 81 -0.08 -7.13 -13.78
N ASP A 82 -0.27 -7.91 -14.85
CA ASP A 82 -1.49 -8.05 -15.63
C ASP A 82 -1.79 -9.55 -15.76
N PRO A 83 -3.00 -10.03 -15.44
CA PRO A 83 -3.35 -11.44 -15.59
C PRO A 83 -3.49 -11.87 -17.06
N ALA A 84 -3.80 -10.95 -18.00
CA ALA A 84 -4.06 -11.28 -19.40
C ALA A 84 -3.01 -12.18 -20.09
N PRO A 85 -1.69 -11.92 -19.98
CA PRO A 85 -0.67 -12.78 -20.60
C PRO A 85 -0.56 -14.19 -19.98
N ALA A 86 -1.06 -14.39 -18.76
CA ALA A 86 -1.02 -15.69 -18.10
C ALA A 86 -2.25 -16.56 -18.42
N ILE A 87 -3.34 -15.96 -18.90
CA ILE A 87 -4.56 -16.71 -19.24
C ILE A 87 -4.28 -17.66 -20.42
N GLY A 88 -4.70 -18.92 -20.27
CA GLY A 88 -4.48 -19.98 -21.25
C GLY A 88 -3.12 -20.66 -21.14
N ALA A 89 -2.21 -20.17 -20.29
CA ALA A 89 -0.97 -20.86 -19.99
C ALA A 89 -1.21 -22.05 -19.04
N THR A 90 -0.36 -23.06 -19.16
CA THR A 90 -0.41 -24.25 -18.30
C THR A 90 0.58 -24.14 -17.16
N LEU A 91 0.17 -24.49 -15.95
CA LEU A 91 1.05 -24.53 -14.79
C LEU A 91 2.02 -25.72 -14.87
N LYS A 92 3.29 -25.44 -14.58
CA LYS A 92 4.38 -26.42 -14.49
C LYS A 92 4.41 -27.11 -13.13
N HIS A 93 4.02 -26.41 -12.07
CA HIS A 93 3.92 -26.92 -10.70
C HIS A 93 2.71 -26.32 -9.99
N ALA A 94 2.30 -26.93 -8.88
CA ALA A 94 1.20 -26.42 -8.08
C ALA A 94 1.56 -25.07 -7.44
N VAL A 95 0.57 -24.17 -7.34
CA VAL A 95 0.70 -22.84 -6.77
C VAL A 95 -0.44 -22.66 -5.76
N GLY A 96 -0.08 -22.29 -4.53
CA GLY A 96 -1.06 -22.13 -3.45
C GLY A 96 -1.89 -20.86 -3.59
N ALA A 97 -3.09 -20.85 -3.00
CA ALA A 97 -3.94 -19.67 -2.94
C ALA A 97 -3.21 -18.47 -2.32
N GLY A 98 -3.26 -17.33 -3.01
CA GLY A 98 -2.59 -16.09 -2.60
C GLY A 98 -1.09 -16.03 -2.94
N GLU A 99 -0.50 -17.09 -3.48
CA GLU A 99 0.90 -17.04 -3.94
C GLU A 99 1.05 -16.20 -5.22
N PRO A 100 2.16 -15.44 -5.36
CA PRO A 100 2.45 -14.70 -6.58
C PRO A 100 2.60 -15.62 -7.79
N LEU A 101 1.93 -15.28 -8.90
CA LEU A 101 2.14 -16.00 -10.14
C LEU A 101 3.44 -15.53 -10.80
N LEU A 102 4.36 -16.49 -11.01
CA LEU A 102 5.65 -16.26 -11.65
C LEU A 102 5.69 -16.89 -13.05
N GLU A 103 6.39 -16.26 -13.99
CA GLU A 103 6.66 -16.81 -15.33
C GLU A 103 7.30 -18.20 -15.25
N SER A 104 8.15 -18.44 -14.25
CA SER A 104 8.80 -19.74 -14.02
C SER A 104 7.84 -20.86 -13.58
N ALA A 105 6.65 -20.49 -13.11
CA ALA A 105 5.58 -21.43 -12.78
C ALA A 105 4.79 -21.87 -14.01
N LEU A 106 4.95 -21.19 -15.14
CA LEU A 106 4.29 -21.56 -16.39
C LEU A 106 5.17 -22.49 -17.22
N VAL A 107 4.52 -23.30 -18.06
CA VAL A 107 5.20 -24.03 -19.13
C VAL A 107 5.64 -23.01 -20.20
N PRO A 108 6.93 -23.01 -20.61
CA PRO A 108 7.39 -22.13 -21.69
C PRO A 108 6.65 -22.48 -23.00
N ALA A 109 6.20 -21.46 -23.71
CA ALA A 109 5.60 -21.58 -25.04
C ALA A 109 6.63 -22.00 -26.11
#